data_AF-A0AAE7BAY8-F1
#
_entry.id   AF-A0AAE7BAY8-F1
#
_cell.length_a   1.000
_cell.length_b   1.000
_cell.length_c   1.000
_cell.angle_alpha   90.00
_cell.angle_beta   90.00
_cell.angle_gamma   90.00
#
_symmetry.space_group_name_H-M   'P 1'
#
loop_
_entity.id
_entity.type
_entity.pdbx_description
1 polymer ?
#
loop_
_entity_poly.entity_id
_entity_poly.type
_entity_poly.pdbx_seq_one_letter_code
_entity_poly.pdbx_strand_id
1 'polypeptide(L)'
;MEKEEILISTNYQHVLIHASVDNKLTANQFRVLFYICTNIENVYIEEMKTKLNIRTNNSIADCIKVLIKNQYIKRVKNKRLIKKGVAFYTYEINIEKPILPNNINSFFSNTYFKSIDEIFSYFFEKIPTTKKIDISVNRKQIELLIYKDDYSIQTIKDVIDYVSISHNRSIITRPILLRKHFKALFKELNELSNKSK
;
A
#
# COMPACT_ATOMS: atom_id res chain seq x y z
N MET A 1 -25.50 -5.66 5.44
CA MET A 1 -24.82 -5.16 4.24
C MET A 1 -23.67 -6.08 3.96
N GLU A 2 -23.86 -7.03 3.04
CA GLU A 2 -22.79 -7.87 2.53
C GLU A 2 -21.81 -6.97 1.75
N LYS A 3 -20.52 -7.06 2.06
CA LYS A 3 -19.48 -6.34 1.33
C LYS A 3 -19.23 -7.10 0.04
N GLU A 4 -19.63 -6.53 -1.10
CA GLU A 4 -19.20 -7.05 -2.40
C GLU A 4 -17.67 -7.03 -2.48
N GLU A 5 -17.08 -8.20 -2.67
CA GLU A 5 -15.66 -8.34 -2.98
C GLU A 5 -15.45 -7.94 -4.44
N ILE A 6 -14.81 -6.79 -4.67
CA ILE A 6 -14.42 -6.38 -6.02
C ILE A 6 -13.25 -7.26 -6.44
N LEU A 7 -13.53 -8.25 -7.28
CA LEU A 7 -12.52 -9.12 -7.89
C LEU A 7 -11.74 -8.31 -8.94
N ILE A 8 -10.48 -7.98 -8.63
CA ILE A 8 -9.58 -7.30 -9.58
C ILE A 8 -9.08 -8.33 -10.59
N SER A 9 -9.10 -8.00 -11.89
CA SER A 9 -8.54 -8.87 -12.92
C SER A 9 -7.08 -9.24 -12.61
N THR A 10 -6.67 -10.48 -12.88
CA THR A 10 -5.32 -10.98 -12.57
C THR A 10 -4.22 -10.10 -13.19
N ASN A 11 -4.46 -9.59 -14.40
CA ASN A 11 -3.53 -8.68 -15.07
C ASN A 11 -3.37 -7.34 -14.34
N TYR A 12 -4.45 -6.80 -13.75
CA TYR A 12 -4.34 -5.56 -12.96
C TYR A 12 -3.71 -5.81 -11.59
N GLN A 13 -3.87 -7.01 -11.03
CA GLN A 13 -3.16 -7.38 -9.80
C GLN A 13 -1.65 -7.22 -10.01
N HIS A 14 -1.06 -7.82 -11.06
CA HIS A 14 0.38 -7.70 -11.36
C HIS A 14 0.87 -6.26 -11.45
N VAL A 15 0.08 -5.37 -12.09
CA VAL A 15 0.38 -3.94 -12.17
C VAL A 15 0.37 -3.28 -10.80
N LEU A 16 -0.61 -3.61 -9.95
CA LEU A 16 -0.71 -3.10 -8.59
C LEU A 16 0.41 -3.62 -7.70
N ILE A 17 0.84 -4.87 -7.87
CA ILE A 17 1.99 -5.42 -7.17
C ILE A 17 3.25 -4.62 -7.52
N HIS A 18 3.49 -4.42 -8.81
CA HIS A 18 4.65 -3.67 -9.26
C HIS A 18 4.61 -2.23 -8.73
N ALA A 19 3.43 -1.60 -8.77
CA ALA A 19 3.23 -0.24 -8.29
C ALA A 19 3.40 -0.11 -6.77
N SER A 20 3.07 -1.13 -5.97
CA SER A 20 3.20 -1.07 -4.52
C SER A 20 4.66 -1.06 -4.07
N VAL A 21 5.57 -1.60 -4.87
CA VAL A 21 7.01 -1.61 -4.57
C VAL A 21 7.80 -0.54 -5.31
N ASP A 22 7.18 0.20 -6.23
CA ASP A 22 7.81 1.27 -7.01
C ASP A 22 8.06 2.52 -6.16
N ASN A 23 9.34 2.86 -5.97
CA ASN A 23 9.76 4.05 -5.23
C ASN A 23 9.49 5.37 -5.96
N LYS A 24 9.13 5.32 -7.26
CA LYS A 24 8.69 6.48 -8.04
C LYS A 24 7.24 6.88 -7.74
N LEU A 25 6.50 6.05 -6.99
CA LEU A 25 5.13 6.33 -6.59
C LEU A 25 5.02 6.66 -5.10
N THR A 26 4.30 7.74 -4.81
CA THR A 26 3.82 8.08 -3.47
C THR A 26 2.60 7.24 -3.11
N ALA A 27 2.27 7.18 -1.81
CA ALA A 27 1.08 6.50 -1.33
C ALA A 27 -0.22 7.00 -2.00
N ASN A 28 -0.36 8.31 -2.23
CA ASN A 28 -1.55 8.85 -2.90
C ASN A 28 -1.60 8.47 -4.39
N GLN A 29 -0.46 8.45 -5.08
CA GLN A 29 -0.41 8.00 -6.48
C GLN A 29 -0.78 6.52 -6.59
N PHE A 30 -0.27 5.67 -5.68
CA PHE A 30 -0.67 4.27 -5.61
C PHE A 30 -2.17 4.11 -5.33
N ARG A 31 -2.72 4.85 -4.36
CA ARG A 31 -4.16 4.80 -4.02
C ARG A 31 -5.04 5.20 -5.21
N VAL A 32 -4.62 6.22 -5.97
CA VAL A 32 -5.31 6.62 -7.21
C VAL A 32 -5.24 5.51 -8.27
N LEU A 33 -4.07 4.88 -8.48
CA LEU A 33 -3.94 3.75 -9.40
C LEU A 33 -4.84 2.58 -8.99
N PHE A 34 -4.84 2.22 -7.72
CA PHE A 34 -5.66 1.16 -7.15
C PHE A 34 -7.16 1.42 -7.37
N TYR A 35 -7.61 2.67 -7.16
CA TYR A 35 -8.99 3.06 -7.45
C TYR A 35 -9.33 2.89 -8.93
N ILE A 36 -8.44 3.32 -9.84
CA ILE A 36 -8.67 3.20 -11.29
C ILE A 36 -8.77 1.72 -11.69
N CYS A 37 -7.90 0.84 -11.17
CA CYS A 37 -7.94 -0.59 -11.46
C CYS A 37 -9.23 -1.28 -10.98
N THR A 38 -9.85 -0.75 -9.91
CA THR A 38 -11.08 -1.31 -9.31
C THR A 38 -12.37 -0.70 -9.86
N ASN A 39 -12.30 0.43 -10.58
CA ASN A 39 -13.47 1.19 -11.07
C ASN A 39 -13.32 1.55 -12.56
N ILE A 40 -12.65 0.69 -13.34
CA ILE A 40 -12.13 1.05 -14.68
C ILE A 40 -13.18 1.54 -15.67
N GLU A 41 -14.40 1.02 -15.58
CA GLU A 41 -15.51 1.40 -16.45
C GLU A 41 -16.05 2.81 -16.14
N ASN A 42 -15.86 3.28 -14.91
CA ASN A 42 -16.59 4.40 -14.34
C ASN A 42 -15.74 5.19 -13.33
N VAL A 43 -14.65 5.79 -13.82
CA VAL A 43 -13.76 6.60 -12.97
C VAL A 43 -14.26 8.03 -12.85
N TYR A 44 -14.86 8.37 -11.70
CA TYR A 44 -15.31 9.73 -11.37
C TYR A 44 -14.32 10.43 -10.43
N ILE A 45 -13.76 11.58 -10.86
CA ILE A 45 -12.74 12.30 -10.07
C ILE A 45 -13.28 12.77 -8.71
N GLU A 46 -14.49 13.31 -8.66
CA GLU A 46 -15.12 13.77 -7.42
C GLU A 46 -15.37 12.62 -6.43
N GLU A 47 -15.80 11.47 -6.95
CA GLU A 47 -16.03 10.28 -6.15
C GLU A 47 -14.71 9.70 -5.64
N MET A 48 -13.71 9.63 -6.51
CA MET A 48 -12.35 9.21 -6.16
C MET A 48 -11.75 10.12 -5.08
N LYS A 49 -11.90 11.44 -5.20
CA LYS A 49 -11.47 12.42 -4.19
C LYS A 49 -12.07 12.08 -2.83
N THR A 50 -13.38 11.87 -2.79
CA THR A 50 -14.14 11.58 -1.57
C THR A 50 -13.75 10.22 -0.98
N LYS A 51 -13.76 9.15 -1.79
CA LYS A 51 -13.43 7.78 -1.35
C LYS A 51 -11.98 7.64 -0.89
N LEU A 52 -11.04 8.34 -1.55
CA LEU A 52 -9.63 8.30 -1.17
C LEU A 52 -9.26 9.33 -0.10
N ASN A 53 -10.19 10.18 0.34
CA ASN A 53 -9.95 11.29 1.26
C ASN A 53 -8.76 12.17 0.81
N ILE A 54 -8.75 12.53 -0.47
CA ILE A 54 -7.74 13.42 -1.06
C ILE A 54 -8.31 14.84 -1.09
N ARG A 55 -7.52 15.83 -0.67
CA ARG A 55 -8.03 17.18 -0.37
C ARG A 55 -8.62 17.91 -1.59
N THR A 56 -8.01 17.77 -2.77
CA THR A 56 -8.38 18.57 -3.95
C THR A 56 -8.39 17.74 -5.22
N ASN A 57 -9.21 18.18 -6.19
CA ASN A 57 -9.19 17.63 -7.55
C ASN A 57 -7.83 17.83 -8.23
N ASN A 58 -7.12 18.91 -7.91
CA ASN A 58 -5.78 19.17 -8.45
C ASN A 58 -4.80 18.09 -7.98
N SER A 59 -4.87 17.69 -6.71
CA SER A 59 -4.05 16.60 -6.17
C SER A 59 -4.32 15.26 -6.87
N ILE A 60 -5.59 14.97 -7.17
CA ILE A 60 -5.98 13.79 -7.97
C ILE A 60 -5.40 13.90 -9.39
N ALA A 61 -5.57 15.05 -10.04
CA ALA A 61 -5.09 15.29 -11.41
C ALA A 61 -3.57 15.14 -11.51
N ASP A 62 -2.81 15.62 -10.52
CA ASP A 62 -1.36 15.47 -10.48
C ASP A 62 -0.93 14.03 -10.23
N CYS A 63 -1.67 13.28 -9.38
CA CYS A 63 -1.45 11.84 -9.26
C CYS A 63 -1.64 11.13 -10.61
N ILE A 64 -2.72 11.44 -11.33
CA ILE A 64 -3.02 10.86 -12.64
C ILE A 64 -1.94 11.21 -13.67
N LYS A 65 -1.46 12.47 -13.71
CA LYS A 65 -0.35 12.87 -14.60
C LYS A 65 0.90 12.06 -14.33
N VAL A 66 1.24 11.83 -13.06
CA VAL A 66 2.41 11.02 -12.68
C VAL A 66 2.22 9.56 -13.09
N LEU A 67 1.03 8.99 -12.91
CA LEU A 67 0.72 7.64 -13.36
C LEU A 67 0.83 7.49 -14.88
N ILE A 68 0.37 8.48 -15.65
CA ILE A 68 0.55 8.52 -17.11
C ILE A 68 2.02 8.66 -17.49
N LYS A 69 2.75 9.59 -16.87
CA LYS A 69 4.19 9.81 -17.12
C LYS A 69 5.00 8.55 -16.85
N ASN A 70 4.68 7.86 -15.77
CA ASN A 70 5.30 6.60 -15.40
C ASN A 70 4.66 5.42 -16.14
N GLN A 71 3.80 5.62 -17.15
CA GLN A 71 3.22 4.57 -17.99
C GLN A 71 2.39 3.51 -17.24
N TYR A 72 1.87 3.80 -16.04
CA TYR A 72 0.96 2.88 -15.34
C TYR A 72 -0.42 2.84 -15.97
N ILE A 73 -0.87 3.98 -16.50
CA ILE A 73 -2.16 4.14 -17.15
C ILE A 73 -2.01 4.99 -18.40
N LYS A 74 -2.87 4.76 -19.37
CA LYS A 74 -3.05 5.61 -20.54
C LYS A 74 -4.44 6.21 -20.50
N ARG A 75 -4.54 7.48 -20.88
CA ARG A 75 -5.85 8.13 -21.04
C ARG A 75 -6.38 7.83 -22.43
N VAL A 76 -7.57 7.22 -22.51
CA VAL A 76 -8.23 6.87 -23.76
C VAL A 76 -9.47 7.75 -23.91
N LYS A 77 -9.69 8.30 -25.11
CA LYS A 77 -10.87 9.14 -25.37
C LYS A 77 -12.10 8.24 -25.39
N ASN A 78 -13.09 8.54 -24.55
CA ASN A 78 -14.35 7.81 -24.54
C ASN A 78 -15.24 8.33 -25.67
N LYS A 79 -15.88 7.41 -26.42
CA LYS A 79 -16.77 7.76 -27.54
C LYS A 79 -18.15 8.23 -27.06
N ARG A 80 -18.53 8.01 -25.79
CA ARG A 80 -19.84 8.40 -25.24
C ARG A 80 -19.70 9.03 -23.86
N LEU A 81 -20.47 10.11 -23.62
CA LEU A 81 -20.70 10.66 -22.29
C LEU A 81 -21.65 9.72 -21.54
N ILE A 82 -21.16 9.06 -20.49
CA ILE A 82 -21.99 8.18 -19.66
C ILE A 82 -22.94 9.02 -18.77
N LYS A 83 -22.53 10.23 -18.38
CA LYS A 83 -23.33 11.17 -17.58
C LYS A 83 -22.85 12.62 -17.76
N LYS A 84 -23.73 13.60 -17.51
CA LYS A 84 -23.38 15.03 -17.52
C LYS A 84 -22.36 15.32 -16.40
N GLY A 85 -21.23 15.94 -16.75
CA GLY A 85 -20.12 16.22 -15.81
C GLY A 85 -19.00 15.16 -15.77
N VAL A 86 -19.08 14.11 -16.60
CA VAL A 86 -18.03 13.09 -16.72
C VAL A 86 -17.02 13.51 -17.78
N ALA A 87 -15.73 13.34 -17.49
CA ALA A 87 -14.69 13.59 -18.47
C ALA A 87 -14.82 12.64 -19.67
N PHE A 88 -14.58 13.14 -20.89
CA PHE A 88 -14.59 12.35 -22.14
C PHE A 88 -13.42 11.36 -22.25
N TYR A 89 -12.93 10.84 -21.14
CA TYR A 89 -11.76 9.99 -21.10
C TYR A 89 -11.95 8.86 -20.10
N THR A 90 -11.59 7.65 -20.51
CA THR A 90 -11.38 6.50 -19.63
C THR A 90 -9.87 6.29 -19.42
N TYR A 91 -9.54 5.41 -18.47
CA TYR A 91 -8.16 5.01 -18.24
C TYR A 91 -8.00 3.54 -18.66
N GLU A 92 -6.97 3.28 -19.45
CA GLU A 92 -6.50 1.95 -19.79
C GLU A 92 -5.29 1.64 -18.93
N ILE A 93 -5.30 0.49 -18.24
CA ILE A 93 -4.19 0.07 -17.40
C ILE A 93 -3.11 -0.54 -18.30
N ASN A 94 -1.86 -0.11 -18.13
CA ASN A 94 -0.75 -0.70 -18.87
C ASN A 94 -0.31 -2.04 -18.23
N ILE A 95 -0.87 -3.13 -18.74
CA ILE A 95 -0.58 -4.50 -18.28
C ILE A 95 0.82 -5.00 -18.68
N GLU A 96 1.51 -4.32 -19.60
CA GLU A 96 2.87 -4.67 -20.02
C GLU A 96 3.95 -4.04 -19.13
N LYS A 97 3.58 -3.04 -18.32
CA LYS A 97 4.48 -2.40 -17.37
C LYS A 97 5.08 -3.32 -16.30
N PRO A 98 4.35 -4.28 -15.69
CA PRO A 98 4.93 -5.22 -14.75
C PRO A 98 5.86 -6.19 -15.49
N ILE A 99 7.16 -5.89 -15.51
CA ILE A 99 8.19 -6.91 -15.65
C ILE A 99 8.49 -7.36 -14.22
N LEU A 100 7.65 -8.23 -13.64
CA LEU A 100 7.88 -8.75 -12.29
C LEU A 100 8.55 -10.12 -12.34
N PRO A 101 9.56 -10.37 -11.48
CA PRO A 101 10.01 -11.71 -11.18
C PRO A 101 8.90 -12.51 -10.51
N ASN A 102 8.77 -13.77 -10.94
CA ASN A 102 7.82 -14.77 -10.47
C ASN A 102 7.91 -14.97 -8.95
N ASN A 103 6.92 -14.46 -8.20
CA ASN A 103 6.44 -14.91 -6.88
C ASN A 103 6.00 -13.70 -6.06
N ILE A 104 4.76 -13.23 -6.23
CA ILE A 104 4.13 -12.36 -5.24
C ILE A 104 2.68 -12.82 -5.06
N ASN A 105 2.32 -13.06 -3.79
CA ASN A 105 1.01 -13.53 -3.36
C ASN A 105 -0.12 -12.55 -3.77
N SER A 106 -1.31 -13.10 -4.01
CA SER A 106 -2.49 -12.39 -4.52
C SER A 106 -2.89 -11.17 -3.68
N PHE A 107 -3.07 -10.02 -4.32
CA PHE A 107 -3.58 -8.80 -3.68
C PHE A 107 -5.09 -8.89 -3.49
N PHE A 108 -5.56 -9.05 -2.24
CA PHE A 108 -6.97 -8.90 -1.91
C PHE A 108 -7.28 -7.43 -1.61
N SER A 109 -8.16 -6.84 -2.44
CA SER A 109 -8.44 -5.40 -2.47
C SER A 109 -9.01 -4.85 -1.15
N ASN A 110 -9.77 -5.68 -0.44
CA ASN A 110 -10.53 -5.28 0.74
C ASN A 110 -9.71 -5.28 2.05
N THR A 111 -8.56 -5.96 2.09
CA THR A 111 -7.74 -6.08 3.31
C THR A 111 -6.43 -5.32 3.23
N TYR A 112 -5.99 -4.90 2.03
CA TYR A 112 -4.68 -4.28 1.80
C TYR A 112 -4.34 -3.15 2.78
N PHE A 113 -5.14 -2.08 2.76
CA PHE A 113 -4.91 -0.93 3.63
C PHE A 113 -5.22 -1.25 5.10
N LYS A 114 -6.18 -2.16 5.34
CA LYS A 114 -6.57 -2.56 6.69
C LYS A 114 -5.40 -3.22 7.43
N SER A 115 -4.68 -4.13 6.77
CA SER A 115 -3.51 -4.80 7.35
C SER A 115 -2.36 -3.82 7.65
N ILE A 116 -2.15 -2.82 6.78
CA ILE A 116 -1.13 -1.78 7.00
C ILE A 116 -1.51 -0.91 8.20
N ASP A 117 -2.75 -0.43 8.25
CA ASP A 117 -3.25 0.41 9.34
C ASP A 117 -3.31 -0.34 10.68
N GLU A 118 -3.62 -1.63 10.65
CA GLU A 118 -3.60 -2.52 11.82
C GLU A 118 -2.19 -2.62 12.41
N ILE A 119 -1.19 -3.00 11.62
CA ILE A 119 0.20 -3.09 12.09
C ILE A 119 0.72 -1.71 12.53
N PHE A 120 0.35 -0.64 11.82
CA PHE A 120 0.79 0.73 12.16
C PHE A 120 0.26 1.15 13.53
N SER A 121 -1.01 0.87 13.80
CA SER A 121 -1.63 1.18 15.08
C SER A 121 -1.03 0.30 16.20
N TYR A 122 -0.89 -0.99 15.93
CA TYR A 122 -0.30 -1.95 16.86
C TYR A 122 1.14 -1.59 17.27
N PHE A 123 1.95 -1.11 16.31
CA PHE A 123 3.31 -0.65 16.60
C PHE A 123 3.34 0.44 17.69
N PHE A 124 2.48 1.45 17.57
CA PHE A 124 2.47 2.57 18.53
C PHE A 124 1.73 2.27 19.83
N GLU A 125 0.86 1.27 19.84
CA GLU A 125 0.32 0.70 21.08
C GLU A 125 1.42 0.06 21.92
N LYS A 126 2.30 -0.74 21.29
CA LYS A 126 3.39 -1.46 21.96
C LYS A 126 4.63 -0.62 22.21
N ILE A 127 4.94 0.31 21.31
CA ILE A 127 6.11 1.19 21.39
C ILE A 127 5.64 2.65 21.24
N PRO A 128 5.03 3.23 22.31
CA PRO A 128 4.57 4.60 22.29
C PRO A 128 5.73 5.57 22.06
N THR A 129 5.44 6.66 21.34
CA THR A 129 6.41 7.73 21.08
C THR A 129 5.74 9.09 21.21
N THR A 130 6.46 10.04 21.80
CA THR A 130 6.02 11.44 21.92
C THR A 130 6.51 12.29 20.74
N LYS A 131 7.34 11.73 19.85
CA LYS A 131 7.92 12.45 18.72
C LYS A 131 6.90 12.58 17.60
N LYS A 132 6.91 13.71 16.89
CA LYS A 132 6.13 13.89 15.66
C LYS A 132 6.58 12.87 14.61
N ILE A 133 5.61 12.19 13.98
CA ILE A 133 5.87 11.16 12.98
C ILE A 133 5.24 11.50 11.64
N ASP A 134 6.00 11.31 10.57
CA ASP A 134 5.46 11.29 9.22
C ASP A 134 4.71 9.98 8.98
N ILE A 135 3.38 10.07 9.00
CA ILE A 135 2.47 8.93 8.88
C ILE A 135 2.65 8.24 7.52
N SER A 136 2.78 9.01 6.44
CA SER A 136 2.87 8.48 5.08
C SER A 136 4.13 7.62 4.91
N VAL A 137 5.27 8.16 5.36
CA VAL A 137 6.56 7.46 5.28
C VAL A 137 6.52 6.17 6.10
N ASN A 138 5.98 6.19 7.32
CA ASN A 138 6.02 5.04 8.20
C ASN A 138 5.00 3.95 7.83
N ARG A 139 3.81 4.32 7.33
CA ARG A 139 2.88 3.34 6.72
C ARG A 139 3.50 2.65 5.52
N LYS A 140 4.24 3.40 4.69
CA LYS A 140 4.95 2.81 3.55
C LYS A 140 5.96 1.75 3.98
N GLN A 141 6.62 1.90 5.13
CA GLN A 141 7.56 0.88 5.60
C GLN A 141 6.84 -0.40 6.04
N ILE A 142 5.67 -0.30 6.64
CA ILE A 142 4.86 -1.47 6.99
C ILE A 142 4.36 -2.18 5.72
N GLU A 143 3.88 -1.42 4.76
CA GLU A 143 3.50 -1.92 3.44
C GLU A 143 4.64 -2.73 2.81
N LEU A 144 5.87 -2.22 2.86
CA LEU A 144 7.03 -2.92 2.34
C LEU A 144 7.38 -4.19 3.15
N LEU A 145 7.24 -4.19 4.48
CA LEU A 145 7.44 -5.41 5.28
C LEU A 145 6.50 -6.52 4.87
N ILE A 146 5.22 -6.18 4.64
CA ILE A 146 4.18 -7.17 4.31
C ILE A 146 4.35 -7.65 2.86
N TYR A 147 4.45 -6.74 1.89
CA TYR A 147 4.29 -7.07 0.47
C TYR A 147 5.58 -7.15 -0.33
N LYS A 148 6.67 -6.55 0.16
CA LYS A 148 7.98 -6.62 -0.50
C LYS A 148 8.91 -7.61 0.20
N ASP A 149 8.96 -7.55 1.52
CA ASP A 149 9.83 -8.39 2.32
C ASP A 149 9.13 -9.72 2.71
N ASP A 150 7.85 -9.88 2.35
CA ASP A 150 7.01 -11.09 2.47
C ASP A 150 6.91 -11.66 3.89
N TYR A 151 6.91 -10.79 4.91
CA TYR A 151 6.65 -11.20 6.28
C TYR A 151 5.16 -11.26 6.58
N SER A 152 4.73 -12.34 7.24
CA SER A 152 3.35 -12.45 7.71
C SER A 152 3.02 -11.38 8.75
N ILE A 153 1.75 -10.98 8.83
CA ILE A 153 1.24 -10.04 9.85
C ILE A 153 1.62 -10.51 11.25
N GLN A 154 1.46 -11.81 11.53
CA GLN A 154 1.79 -12.37 12.85
C GLN A 154 3.29 -12.26 13.15
N THR A 155 4.16 -12.61 12.18
CA THR A 155 5.61 -12.47 12.33
C THR A 155 6.02 -11.02 12.64
N ILE A 156 5.40 -10.05 11.97
CA ILE A 156 5.66 -8.64 12.24
C ILE A 156 5.23 -8.25 13.66
N LYS A 157 4.07 -8.72 14.12
CA LYS A 157 3.60 -8.49 15.50
C LYS A 157 4.53 -9.12 16.53
N ASP A 158 4.99 -10.36 16.31
CA ASP A 158 5.90 -11.06 17.23
C ASP A 158 7.23 -10.29 17.39
N VAL A 159 7.76 -9.75 16.28
CA VAL A 159 8.96 -8.91 16.32
C VAL A 159 8.69 -7.58 17.04
N ILE A 160 7.52 -6.96 16.86
CA ILE A 160 7.13 -5.75 17.60
C ILE A 160 7.04 -6.04 19.10
N ASP A 161 6.41 -7.14 19.49
CA ASP A 161 6.30 -7.57 20.89
C ASP A 161 7.69 -7.79 21.49
N TYR A 162 8.57 -8.50 20.80
CA TYR A 162 9.97 -8.67 21.20
C TYR A 162 10.68 -7.33 21.39
N VAL A 163 10.58 -6.42 20.42
CA VAL A 163 11.20 -5.10 20.52
C VAL A 163 10.67 -4.34 21.74
N SER A 164 9.36 -4.41 22.01
CA SER A 164 8.70 -3.65 23.09
C SER A 164 9.21 -3.99 24.49
N ILE A 165 9.73 -5.21 24.70
CA ILE A 165 10.28 -5.68 25.97
C ILE A 165 11.82 -5.74 25.99
N SER A 166 12.47 -5.54 24.84
CA SER A 166 13.93 -5.60 24.70
C SER A 166 14.63 -4.26 24.91
N HIS A 167 15.96 -4.30 25.04
CA HIS A 167 16.80 -3.09 25.02
C HIS A 167 16.70 -2.31 23.70
N ASN A 168 16.24 -2.94 22.61
CA ASN A 168 16.10 -2.31 21.30
C ASN A 168 14.95 -1.31 21.23
N ARG A 169 14.05 -1.28 22.22
CA ARG A 169 12.90 -0.34 22.27
C ARG A 169 13.30 1.13 22.10
N SER A 170 14.42 1.54 22.72
CA SER A 170 14.90 2.93 22.67
C SER A 170 15.42 3.33 21.27
N ILE A 171 15.86 2.34 20.49
CA ILE A 171 16.37 2.52 19.12
C ILE A 171 15.20 2.49 18.14
N ILE A 172 14.33 1.48 18.26
CA ILE A 172 13.23 1.21 17.34
C ILE A 172 11.99 2.01 17.75
N THR A 173 12.02 3.31 17.51
CA THR A 173 10.95 4.24 17.94
C THR A 173 9.85 4.48 16.90
N ARG A 174 9.97 3.88 15.71
CA ARG A 174 9.07 4.10 14.57
C ARG A 174 9.21 2.99 13.51
N PRO A 175 8.18 2.74 12.69
CA PRO A 175 8.19 1.67 11.68
C PRO A 175 9.36 1.71 10.68
N ILE A 176 9.87 2.89 10.31
CA ILE A 176 11.04 2.96 9.42
C ILE A 176 12.31 2.38 10.06
N LEU A 177 12.49 2.56 11.36
CA LEU A 177 13.62 1.97 12.09
C LEU A 177 13.38 0.48 12.29
N LEU A 178 12.14 0.07 12.58
CA LEU A 178 11.77 -1.34 12.66
C LEU A 178 12.16 -2.07 11.39
N ARG A 179 11.68 -1.60 10.23
CA ARG A 179 11.97 -2.25 8.95
C ARG A 179 13.47 -2.33 8.65
N LYS A 180 14.22 -1.26 8.93
CA LYS A 180 15.68 -1.21 8.73
C LYS A 180 16.41 -2.34 9.49
N HIS A 181 15.93 -2.70 10.67
CA HIS A 181 16.55 -3.69 11.55
C HIS A 181 15.79 -5.02 11.61
N PHE A 182 14.71 -5.18 10.85
CA PHE A 182 13.74 -6.26 11.01
C PHE A 182 14.38 -7.65 10.90
N LYS A 183 15.23 -7.86 9.90
CA LYS A 183 15.87 -9.16 9.66
C LYS A 183 16.78 -9.61 10.82
N ALA A 184 17.46 -8.65 11.47
CA ALA A 184 18.30 -8.94 12.63
C ALA A 184 17.44 -9.28 13.86
N LEU A 185 16.43 -8.45 14.14
CA LEU A 185 15.49 -8.66 15.24
C LEU A 185 14.73 -9.98 15.14
N PHE A 186 14.31 -10.35 13.92
CA PHE A 186 13.64 -11.62 13.67
C PHE A 186 14.57 -12.82 13.90
N LYS A 187 15.85 -12.69 13.54
CA LYS A 187 16.85 -13.72 13.82
C LYS A 187 17.08 -13.89 15.33
N GLU A 188 17.26 -12.78 16.06
CA GLU A 188 17.41 -12.78 17.52
C GLU A 188 16.23 -13.44 18.23
N LEU A 189 15.00 -13.11 17.81
CA LEU A 189 13.77 -13.72 18.33
C LEU A 189 13.75 -15.25 18.13
N ASN A 190 14.14 -15.73 16.94
CA ASN A 190 14.21 -17.16 16.65
C ASN A 190 15.32 -17.88 17.42
N GLU A 191 16.45 -17.22 17.69
CA GLU A 191 17.52 -17.79 18.51
C GLU A 191 17.10 -17.93 19.98
N LEU A 192 16.30 -16.99 20.50
CA LEU A 192 15.75 -17.06 21.85
C LEU A 192 14.71 -18.18 21.99
N SER A 193 13.81 -18.35 21.02
CA SER A 193 12.79 -19.41 21.07
C SER A 193 13.38 -20.82 21.01
N ASN A 194 14.53 -20.98 20.34
CA ASN A 194 15.26 -22.25 20.27
C ASN A 194 16.11 -22.56 21.52
N LYS A 195 16.46 -21.56 22.33
CA LYS A 195 17.17 -21.75 23.61
C LYS A 195 16.24 -22.07 24.79
N SER A 196 14.95 -21.82 24.63
CA SER A 196 13.92 -22.12 25.64
C SER A 196 13.23 -23.47 25.45
N LYS A 197 13.69 -24.28 24.49
CA LYS A 197 13.31 -25.69 24.27
C LYS A 197 14.45 -26.59 24.71
#